data_AF-A0A1G0IE14-F1
#
_entry.id   AF-A0A1G0IE14-F1
#
_cell.length_a   1.000
_cell.length_b   1.000
_cell.length_c   1.000
_cell.angle_alpha   90.00
_cell.angle_beta   90.00
_cell.angle_gamma   90.00
#
_symmetry.space_group_name_H-M   'P 1'
#
loop_
_entity.id
_entity.type
_entity.pdbx_description
1 polymer ?
#
loop_
_entity_poly.entity_id
_entity_poly.type
_entity_poly.pdbx_seq_one_letter_code
_entity_poly.pdbx_strand_id
1 'polypeptide(L)'
;MNKLAPTLAAAALSVSAMLISAAAGAAGPAPFHGAPDSMYDPGSQYTASLDQTHNQWRLQPASGDDLIIDTGTCATGTMVPSGVWLVVRDPQGRPELLAPSVTRLPHGVPDRVALRSCGKATGRELAVPQTVLDLLSERSGAIYVYN
;
A
#
# COMPACT_ATOMS: atom_id res chain seq x y z
N MET A 1 -38.29 24.40 -73.72
CA MET A 1 -37.26 24.52 -72.66
C MET A 1 -37.39 23.30 -71.75
N ASN A 2 -36.70 22.20 -72.09
CA ASN A 2 -36.74 20.96 -71.30
C ASN A 2 -35.30 20.56 -70.93
N LYS A 3 -35.12 20.31 -69.63
CA LYS A 3 -33.90 19.83 -68.96
C LYS A 3 -33.55 18.41 -69.40
N LEU A 4 -32.26 18.07 -69.36
CA LEU A 4 -31.70 16.82 -68.78
C LEU A 4 -30.17 16.90 -68.83
N ALA A 5 -29.53 16.85 -67.65
CA ALA A 5 -28.09 16.79 -67.47
C ALA A 5 -27.59 15.33 -67.58
N PRO A 6 -26.34 15.09 -68.03
CA PRO A 6 -25.79 13.75 -68.16
C PRO A 6 -25.08 13.27 -66.89
N THR A 7 -25.43 12.04 -66.52
CA THR A 7 -24.63 10.92 -66.02
C THR A 7 -23.14 11.17 -65.71
N LEU A 8 -22.75 10.97 -64.45
CA LEU A 8 -21.34 10.74 -64.06
C LEU A 8 -21.15 9.27 -63.68
N ALA A 9 -20.31 8.59 -64.46
CA ALA A 9 -19.89 7.21 -64.26
C ALA A 9 -18.81 7.13 -63.18
N ALA A 10 -18.92 6.09 -62.35
CA ALA A 10 -18.02 5.72 -61.26
C ALA A 10 -16.86 4.84 -61.74
N ALA A 11 -15.75 4.87 -60.99
CA ALA A 11 -14.73 3.82 -60.74
C ALA A 11 -13.35 4.47 -60.57
N ALA A 12 -12.45 4.09 -59.67
CA ALA A 12 -12.41 3.15 -58.56
C ALA A 12 -11.21 3.60 -57.69
N LEU A 13 -11.37 3.71 -56.36
CA LEU A 13 -10.27 3.98 -55.44
C LEU A 13 -9.75 2.68 -54.84
N SER A 14 -8.47 2.39 -55.09
CA SER A 14 -7.71 1.29 -54.52
C SER A 14 -7.58 1.44 -52.99
N VAL A 15 -8.09 0.47 -52.23
CA VAL A 15 -7.88 0.38 -50.78
C VAL A 15 -6.77 -0.63 -50.51
N SER A 16 -5.59 -0.13 -50.12
CA SER A 16 -4.51 -0.94 -49.55
C SER A 16 -4.81 -1.19 -48.07
N ALA A 17 -5.28 -2.39 -47.73
CA ALA A 17 -5.45 -2.81 -46.34
C ALA A 17 -4.14 -3.40 -45.80
N MET A 18 -3.59 -2.73 -44.78
CA MET A 18 -2.45 -3.15 -43.97
C MET A 18 -2.66 -4.54 -43.35
N LEU A 19 -1.67 -5.42 -43.51
CA LEU A 19 -1.54 -6.67 -42.76
C LEU A 19 -1.18 -6.34 -41.30
N ILE A 20 -2.09 -6.62 -40.38
CA ILE A 20 -1.81 -6.59 -38.94
C ILE A 20 -1.38 -8.01 -38.54
N SER A 21 -0.09 -8.19 -38.27
CA SER A 21 0.47 -9.41 -37.70
C SER A 21 0.02 -9.55 -36.24
N ALA A 22 -0.86 -10.51 -35.96
CA ALA A 22 -1.17 -10.94 -34.60
C ALA A 22 -0.06 -11.88 -34.09
N ALA A 23 0.84 -11.36 -33.27
CA ALA A 23 1.77 -12.17 -32.51
C ALA A 23 1.01 -12.82 -31.33
N ALA A 24 0.59 -14.07 -31.51
CA ALA A 24 0.11 -14.91 -30.42
C ALA A 24 1.31 -15.30 -29.53
N GLY A 25 1.60 -14.47 -28.54
CA GLY A 25 2.52 -14.82 -27.46
C GLY A 25 1.90 -15.91 -26.59
N ALA A 26 2.45 -17.11 -26.64
CA ALA A 26 2.13 -18.20 -25.73
C ALA A 26 2.52 -17.84 -24.30
N ALA A 27 1.56 -17.43 -23.48
CA ALA A 27 1.73 -17.37 -22.03
C ALA A 27 1.60 -18.80 -21.48
N GLY A 28 2.73 -19.52 -21.39
CA GLY A 28 2.82 -20.72 -20.58
C GLY A 28 2.65 -20.38 -19.09
N PRO A 29 2.11 -21.30 -18.25
CA PRO A 29 1.99 -21.07 -16.82
C PRO A 29 3.39 -20.88 -16.23
N ALA A 30 3.65 -19.70 -15.67
CA ALA A 30 4.87 -19.43 -14.93
C ALA A 30 4.96 -20.37 -13.71
N PRO A 31 6.15 -20.87 -13.36
CA PRO A 31 6.33 -21.73 -12.21
C PRO A 31 5.99 -20.97 -10.93
N PHE A 32 5.14 -21.58 -10.10
CA PHE A 32 4.83 -21.19 -8.72
C PHE A 32 6.16 -21.05 -7.95
N HIS A 33 6.64 -19.82 -7.79
CA HIS A 33 7.70 -19.51 -6.86
C HIS A 33 7.08 -19.44 -5.47
N GLY A 34 7.47 -20.39 -4.62
CA GLY A 34 7.07 -20.46 -3.23
C GLY A 34 7.51 -19.24 -2.43
N ALA A 35 6.55 -18.36 -2.19
CA ALA A 35 6.34 -17.66 -0.94
C ALA A 35 4.81 -17.57 -0.80
N PRO A 36 4.21 -17.82 0.37
CA PRO A 36 2.77 -17.68 0.52
C PRO A 36 2.38 -16.29 0.05
N ASP A 37 1.42 -16.25 -0.86
CA ASP A 37 0.96 -15.08 -1.58
C ASP A 37 0.79 -13.91 -0.60
N SER A 38 1.57 -12.83 -0.79
CA SER A 38 1.26 -11.57 -0.13
C SER A 38 -0.11 -11.12 -0.64
N MET A 39 -1.16 -11.41 0.12
CA MET A 39 -2.54 -10.96 -0.13
C MET A 39 -2.69 -9.43 0.02
N TYR A 40 -1.59 -8.71 0.13
CA TYR A 40 -1.54 -7.35 0.62
C TYR A 40 -0.64 -6.51 -0.27
N ASP A 41 -1.25 -5.47 -0.83
CA ASP A 41 -0.60 -4.48 -1.68
C ASP A 41 -0.56 -3.14 -0.92
N PRO A 42 0.64 -2.65 -0.51
CA PRO A 42 0.80 -1.33 0.08
C PRO A 42 0.04 -0.26 -0.72
N GLY A 43 -0.65 0.66 -0.03
CA GLY A 43 -1.40 1.74 -0.68
C GLY A 43 -2.82 1.36 -1.13
N SER A 44 -3.16 0.07 -1.17
CA SER A 44 -4.54 -0.40 -1.43
C SER A 44 -5.35 -0.64 -0.15
N GLN A 45 -4.76 -1.31 0.85
CA GLN A 45 -5.45 -1.73 2.09
C GLN A 45 -4.80 -1.20 3.38
N TYR A 46 -3.50 -0.87 3.34
CA TYR A 46 -2.76 -0.25 4.44
C TYR A 46 -1.98 0.95 3.92
N THR A 47 -1.90 2.00 4.73
CA THR A 47 -1.21 3.26 4.39
C THR A 47 0.24 3.27 4.85
N ALA A 48 0.66 2.28 5.65
CA ALA A 48 2.04 2.06 6.05
C ALA A 48 2.32 0.61 6.44
N SER A 49 3.59 0.23 6.48
CA SER A 49 4.08 -1.01 7.04
C SER A 49 5.30 -0.79 7.94
N LEU A 50 5.46 -1.70 8.92
CA LEU A 50 6.57 -1.71 9.87
C LEU A 50 7.26 -3.08 9.82
N ASP A 51 8.53 -3.05 9.43
CA ASP A 51 9.48 -4.13 9.61
C ASP A 51 10.20 -3.95 10.96
N GLN A 52 9.87 -4.77 11.95
CA GLN A 52 10.46 -4.66 13.28
C GLN A 52 11.86 -5.29 13.37
N THR A 53 12.23 -6.18 12.44
CA THR A 53 13.58 -6.79 12.41
C THR A 53 14.60 -5.77 11.95
N HIS A 54 14.26 -4.97 10.94
CA HIS A 54 15.11 -3.93 10.40
C HIS A 54 14.79 -2.54 10.95
N ASN A 55 13.79 -2.43 11.84
CA ASN A 55 13.37 -1.17 12.44
C ASN A 55 13.04 -0.11 11.37
N GLN A 56 12.34 -0.53 10.32
CA GLN A 56 12.08 0.26 9.12
C GLN A 56 10.57 0.48 8.93
N TRP A 57 10.19 1.73 8.74
CA TRP A 57 8.85 2.09 8.28
C TRP A 57 8.85 2.30 6.79
N ARG A 58 7.78 1.85 6.15
CA ARG A 58 7.43 2.23 4.79
C ARG A 58 6.06 2.87 4.84
N LEU A 59 5.95 4.13 4.44
CA LEU A 59 4.70 4.86 4.36
C LEU A 59 4.39 5.15 2.91
N GLN A 60 3.10 5.14 2.58
CA GLN A 60 2.65 5.48 1.24
C GLN A 60 1.75 6.71 1.32
N PRO A 61 2.32 7.92 1.18
CA PRO A 61 1.56 9.14 1.11
C PRO A 61 0.70 9.14 -0.17
N ALA A 62 -0.46 9.81 -0.15
CA ALA A 62 -1.32 9.89 -1.34
C ALA A 62 -0.70 10.62 -2.57
N SER A 63 0.53 11.15 -2.45
CA SER A 63 1.31 11.59 -3.62
C SER A 63 1.80 10.42 -4.48
N GLY A 64 1.82 9.19 -3.93
CA GLY A 64 2.17 7.96 -4.64
C GLY A 64 3.60 7.48 -4.42
N ASP A 65 4.48 8.33 -3.88
CA ASP A 65 5.89 7.98 -3.65
C ASP A 65 6.07 7.26 -2.29
N ASP A 66 6.56 6.02 -2.31
CA ASP A 66 6.93 5.30 -1.09
C ASP A 66 8.00 6.05 -0.30
N LEU A 67 7.69 6.35 0.97
CA LEU A 67 8.63 6.94 1.91
C LEU A 67 9.13 5.88 2.87
N ILE A 68 10.42 5.55 2.74
CA ILE A 68 11.10 4.61 3.65
C ILE A 68 11.82 5.43 4.73
N ILE A 69 11.55 5.09 5.99
CA ILE A 69 12.15 5.74 7.16
C ILE A 69 12.76 4.66 8.06
N ASP A 70 14.09 4.65 8.13
CA ASP A 70 14.81 3.84 9.10
C ASP A 70 14.72 4.50 10.48
N THR A 71 14.24 3.76 11.47
CA THR A 71 14.11 4.28 12.84
C THR A 71 15.41 4.19 13.65
N GLY A 72 16.43 3.52 13.13
CA GLY A 72 17.75 3.43 13.74
C GLY A 72 17.70 2.91 15.19
N THR A 73 18.29 3.65 16.12
CA THR A 73 18.36 3.32 17.56
C THR A 73 17.13 3.78 18.35
N CYS A 74 15.94 3.77 17.74
CA CYS A 74 14.66 3.96 18.43
C CYS A 74 14.38 2.76 19.35
N ALA A 75 15.22 2.58 20.38
CA ALA A 75 15.41 1.31 21.09
C ALA A 75 14.47 1.13 22.29
N THR A 76 13.77 2.18 22.71
CA THR A 76 12.96 2.19 23.93
C THR A 76 11.49 2.00 23.58
N GLY A 77 11.11 0.82 23.08
CA GLY A 77 9.71 0.51 22.75
C GLY A 77 9.40 -0.97 22.89
N THR A 78 8.11 -1.30 23.00
CA THR A 78 7.65 -2.69 22.92
C THR A 78 7.57 -3.12 21.45
N MET A 79 7.84 -4.39 21.19
CA MET A 79 7.44 -5.01 19.92
C MET A 79 5.93 -5.23 19.93
N VAL A 80 5.33 -5.06 18.76
CA VAL A 80 3.91 -5.30 18.51
C VAL A 80 3.75 -6.62 17.77
N PRO A 81 2.74 -7.45 18.08
CA PRO A 81 2.48 -8.66 17.31
C PRO A 81 2.31 -8.39 15.81
N SER A 82 2.85 -9.28 14.99
CA SER A 82 2.70 -9.20 13.54
C SER A 82 1.23 -9.33 13.13
N GLY A 83 0.82 -8.54 12.16
CA GLY A 83 -0.56 -8.46 11.70
C GLY A 83 -1.01 -7.04 11.38
N VAL A 84 -2.31 -6.89 11.20
CA VAL A 84 -2.94 -5.62 10.84
C VAL A 84 -3.24 -4.83 12.10
N TRP A 85 -2.96 -3.54 12.07
CA TRP A 85 -3.30 -2.63 13.16
C TRP A 85 -3.97 -1.39 12.60
N LEU A 86 -5.10 -1.01 13.18
CA LEU A 86 -5.77 0.24 12.83
C LEU A 86 -5.07 1.40 13.53
N VAL A 87 -4.88 2.51 12.84
CA VAL A 87 -4.36 3.72 13.49
C VAL A 87 -5.55 4.55 13.95
N VAL A 88 -5.65 4.71 15.26
CA VAL A 88 -6.72 5.47 15.91
C VAL A 88 -6.10 6.59 16.76
N ARG A 89 -6.95 7.43 17.34
CA ARG A 89 -6.54 8.45 18.30
C ARG A 89 -7.03 8.10 19.69
N ASP A 90 -6.18 8.31 20.68
CA ASP A 90 -6.57 8.27 22.09
C ASP A 90 -7.46 9.49 22.45
N PRO A 91 -8.06 9.55 23.65
CA PRO A 91 -8.87 10.69 24.07
C PRO A 91 -8.12 12.04 24.11
N GLN A 92 -6.78 12.01 24.08
CA GLN A 92 -5.92 13.19 24.01
C GLN A 92 -5.51 13.53 22.57
N GLY A 93 -6.05 12.83 21.56
CA GLY A 93 -5.79 13.03 20.14
C GLY A 93 -4.49 12.43 19.64
N ARG A 94 -3.76 11.68 20.46
CA ARG A 94 -2.46 11.08 20.10
C ARG A 94 -2.66 9.74 19.37
N PRO A 95 -1.78 9.39 18.42
CA PRO A 95 -1.91 8.15 17.67
C PRO A 95 -1.70 6.91 18.56
N GLU A 96 -2.50 5.89 18.28
CA GLU A 96 -2.52 4.58 18.93
C GLU A 96 -2.81 3.50 17.88
N LEU A 97 -2.25 2.32 18.07
CA LEU A 97 -2.59 1.13 17.29
C LEU A 97 -3.71 0.37 18.00
N LEU A 98 -4.75 0.02 17.24
CA LEU A 98 -5.85 -0.82 17.69
C LEU A 98 -5.86 -2.13 16.91
N ALA A 99 -5.84 -3.25 17.61
CA ALA A 99 -5.95 -4.57 17.03
C ALA A 99 -7.39 -4.79 16.53
N PRO A 100 -7.62 -5.01 15.23
CA PRO A 100 -8.89 -5.53 14.75
C PRO A 100 -9.04 -7.00 15.19
N SER A 101 -10.27 -7.52 15.19
CA SER A 101 -10.57 -8.90 15.63
C SER A 101 -9.82 -9.99 14.86
N VAL A 102 -9.28 -9.67 13.68
CA VAL A 102 -8.49 -10.57 12.83
C VAL A 102 -7.02 -10.69 13.27
N THR A 103 -6.53 -9.76 14.09
CA THR A 103 -5.15 -9.78 14.59
C THR A 103 -5.10 -10.68 15.82
N ARG A 104 -4.44 -11.83 15.69
CA ARG A 104 -4.25 -12.74 16.81
C ARG A 104 -3.28 -12.14 17.83
N LEU A 105 -3.81 -11.76 18.98
CA LEU A 105 -3.03 -11.27 20.10
C LEU A 105 -2.62 -12.44 21.01
N PRO A 106 -1.32 -12.60 21.32
CA PRO A 106 -0.88 -13.49 22.38
C PRO A 106 -1.49 -13.10 23.73
N HIS A 107 -1.61 -14.06 24.65
CA HIS A 107 -2.09 -13.78 26.00
C HIS A 107 -1.26 -12.69 26.69
N GLY A 108 -1.95 -11.71 27.27
CA GLY A 108 -1.32 -10.60 28.01
C GLY A 108 -0.88 -9.41 27.16
N VAL A 109 -1.01 -9.48 25.83
CA VAL A 109 -0.77 -8.34 24.94
C VAL A 109 -2.02 -7.47 24.85
N PRO A 110 -1.93 -6.14 25.05
CA PRO A 110 -3.09 -5.28 24.92
C PRO A 110 -3.58 -5.21 23.46
N ASP A 111 -4.89 -5.02 23.29
CA ASP A 111 -5.52 -4.72 22.00
C ASP A 111 -5.23 -3.30 21.51
N ARG A 112 -4.63 -2.48 22.38
CA ARG A 112 -4.26 -1.09 22.15
C ARG A 112 -2.80 -0.85 22.50
N VAL A 113 -2.05 -0.31 21.55
CA VAL A 113 -0.64 0.03 21.72
C VAL A 113 -0.42 1.50 21.37
N ALA A 114 -0.10 2.30 22.39
CA ALA A 114 0.22 3.69 22.20
C ALA A 114 1.44 3.87 21.29
N LEU A 115 1.37 4.83 20.36
CA LEU A 115 2.54 5.26 19.59
C LEU A 115 3.14 6.49 20.26
N ARG A 116 4.45 6.46 20.53
CA ARG A 116 5.17 7.57 21.17
C ARG A 116 6.47 7.84 20.44
N SER A 117 6.92 9.09 20.49
CA SER A 117 8.19 9.45 19.86
C SER A 117 9.34 8.69 20.53
N CYS A 118 10.39 8.36 19.78
CA CYS A 118 11.50 7.52 20.27
C CYS A 118 12.05 7.91 21.64
N GLY A 119 12.12 9.20 21.98
CA GLY A 119 12.61 9.70 23.28
C GLY A 119 11.55 9.87 24.37
N LYS A 120 10.29 9.48 24.11
CA LYS A 120 9.15 9.62 25.02
C LYS A 120 8.47 8.30 25.36
N ALA A 121 8.75 7.25 24.60
CA ALA A 121 8.31 5.90 24.91
C ALA A 121 9.01 5.39 26.19
N THR A 122 8.26 4.71 27.05
CA THR A 122 8.70 4.27 28.37
C THR A 122 8.77 2.74 28.51
N GLY A 123 8.56 2.02 27.41
CA GLY A 123 8.75 0.57 27.29
C GLY A 123 7.47 -0.24 27.09
N ARG A 124 6.28 0.36 27.23
CA ARG A 124 4.99 -0.29 26.91
C ARG A 124 4.38 0.21 25.60
N GLU A 125 4.88 1.34 25.12
CA GLU A 125 4.48 1.97 23.88
C GLU A 125 5.40 1.53 22.73
N LEU A 126 4.89 1.60 21.51
CA LEU A 126 5.75 1.48 20.34
C LEU A 126 6.47 2.81 20.15
N ALA A 127 7.80 2.74 20.11
CA ALA A 127 8.66 3.87 19.85
C ALA A 127 8.71 4.13 18.33
N VAL A 128 8.42 5.36 17.93
CA VAL A 128 8.25 5.74 16.53
C VAL A 128 8.96 7.08 16.27
N PRO A 129 9.65 7.29 15.14
CA PRO A 129 10.20 8.61 14.80
C PRO A 129 9.11 9.67 14.69
N GLN A 130 9.42 10.91 15.06
CA GLN A 130 8.43 12.00 15.02
C GLN A 130 7.82 12.16 13.61
N THR A 131 8.65 12.08 12.57
CA THR A 131 8.20 12.14 11.17
C THR A 131 7.14 11.09 10.84
N VAL A 132 7.29 9.87 11.35
CA VAL A 132 6.31 8.79 11.14
C VAL A 132 5.02 9.11 11.90
N LEU A 133 5.10 9.60 13.14
CA LEU A 133 3.90 9.98 13.91
C LEU A 133 3.09 11.09 13.24
N ASP A 134 3.77 12.07 12.65
CA ASP A 134 3.14 13.20 11.96
C ASP A 134 2.43 12.70 10.70
N LEU A 135 3.12 11.91 9.87
CA LEU A 135 2.53 11.29 8.67
C LEU A 135 1.37 10.36 9.01
N LEU A 136 1.50 9.58 10.08
CA LEU A 136 0.43 8.72 10.52
C LEU A 136 -0.77 9.55 11.01
N SER A 137 -0.54 10.66 11.69
CA SER A 137 -1.61 11.54 12.17
C SER A 137 -2.37 12.21 11.01
N GLU A 138 -1.72 12.49 9.89
CA GLU A 138 -2.35 13.17 8.77
C GLU A 138 -3.26 12.27 7.92
N ARG A 139 -2.88 10.99 7.73
CA ARG A 139 -3.48 10.16 6.67
C ARG A 139 -3.74 8.69 7.02
N SER A 140 -3.53 8.25 8.25
CA SER A 140 -3.59 6.81 8.52
C SER A 140 -4.98 6.20 8.52
N GLY A 141 -5.08 5.03 7.89
CA GLY A 141 -6.16 4.07 8.11
C GLY A 141 -5.67 2.87 8.92
N ALA A 142 -4.79 2.07 8.32
CA ALA A 142 -4.28 0.85 8.91
C ALA A 142 -2.81 0.62 8.52
N ILE A 143 -2.07 -0.06 9.38
CA ILE A 143 -0.70 -0.46 9.16
C ILE A 143 -0.56 -1.97 9.22
N TYR A 144 0.44 -2.50 8.51
CA TYR A 144 0.82 -3.90 8.61
C TYR A 144 2.17 -4.03 9.35
N VAL A 145 2.19 -4.79 10.43
CA VAL A 145 3.39 -5.05 11.24
C VAL A 145 3.91 -6.45 10.94
N TYR A 146 5.21 -6.58 10.68
CA TYR A 146 5.88 -7.86 10.45
C TYR A 146 7.32 -7.84 10.97
N ASN A 147 7.94 -9.01 10.96
CA ASN A 147 9.33 -9.23 11.34
C ASN A 147 10.06 -9.90 10.17
#